data_AF-A0A359MTX0-F1
#
_entry.id   AF-A0A359MTX0-F1
#
_cell.length_a   1.000
_cell.length_b   1.000
_cell.length_c   1.000
_cell.angle_alpha   90.00
_cell.angle_beta   90.00
_cell.angle_gamma   90.00
#
_symmetry.space_group_name_H-M   'P 1'
#
loop_
_entity.id
_entity.type
_entity.pdbx_description
1 polymer ?
#
loop_
_entity_poly.entity_id
_entity_poly.type
_entity_poly.pdbx_seq_one_letter_code
_entity_poly.pdbx_strand_id
1 'polypeptide(L)'
;QRLQSQGLSVQQYFQFTGMDTNKFLESLKPQALKTIQSRLVLEAVAKAEKITASDEELDKEIEEMASTYQMEIDKLKELIGDKEKEHIREDLVVQKAVDFVAEHANEVDK
;
A
#
# COMPACT_ATOMS: atom_id res chain seq x y z
N GLN A 1 -2.18 -14.37 0.97
CA GLN A 1 -2.67 -15.73 1.27
C GLN A 1 -1.67 -16.82 0.80
N ARG A 2 -0.44 -16.86 1.35
CA ARG A 2 0.59 -17.88 0.99
C ARG A 2 1.28 -18.55 2.19
N LEU A 3 0.85 -18.23 3.41
CA LEU A 3 1.34 -18.85 4.66
C LEU A 3 0.60 -20.15 5.02
N GLN A 4 -0.61 -20.37 4.49
CA GLN A 4 -1.43 -21.55 4.83
C GLN A 4 -1.09 -22.80 4.00
N SER A 5 -0.41 -22.66 2.86
CA SER A 5 -0.23 -23.75 1.90
C SER A 5 0.98 -24.66 2.15
N GLN A 6 1.80 -24.39 3.16
CA GLN A 6 3.02 -25.16 3.46
C GLN A 6 3.12 -25.63 4.93
N GLY A 7 1.99 -26.04 5.52
CA GLY A 7 2.02 -27.00 6.64
C GLY A 7 2.59 -26.50 7.97
N LEU A 8 2.72 -25.19 8.16
CA LEU A 8 2.79 -24.58 9.49
C LEU A 8 1.55 -23.72 9.65
N SER A 9 0.54 -24.25 10.35
CA SER A 9 -0.54 -23.38 10.82
C SER A 9 0.09 -22.28 11.68
N VAL A 10 -0.45 -21.06 11.64
CA VAL A 10 0.04 -19.94 12.47
C VAL A 10 0.12 -20.36 13.95
N GLN A 11 -0.77 -21.26 14.39
CA GLN A 11 -0.73 -21.89 15.70
C GLN A 11 0.51 -22.77 15.92
N GLN A 12 0.93 -23.58 14.95
CA GLN A 12 2.16 -24.37 15.04
C GLN A 12 3.39 -23.46 15.09
N TYR A 13 3.45 -22.40 14.27
CA TYR A 13 4.54 -21.42 14.32
C TYR A 13 4.65 -20.78 15.70
N PHE A 14 3.52 -20.40 16.30
CA PHE A 14 3.46 -19.86 17.67
C PHE A 14 3.88 -20.89 18.73
N GLN A 15 3.45 -22.15 18.62
CA GLN A 15 3.90 -23.22 19.51
C GLN A 15 5.41 -23.49 19.42
N PHE A 16 6.00 -23.48 18.22
CA PHE A 16 7.43 -23.71 18.00
C PHE A 16 8.31 -22.53 18.45
N THR A 17 7.82 -21.30 18.30
CA THR A 17 8.58 -20.08 18.65
C THR A 17 8.36 -19.62 20.09
N GLY A 18 7.43 -20.24 20.83
CA GLY A 18 7.02 -19.78 22.15
C GLY A 18 6.34 -18.40 22.14
N MET A 19 5.95 -17.91 20.95
CA MET A 19 5.18 -16.69 20.78
C MET A 19 3.69 -17.00 20.96
N ASP A 20 2.95 -16.04 21.52
CA ASP A 20 1.49 -16.04 21.46
C ASP A 20 1.01 -14.94 20.48
N THR A 21 -0.24 -15.04 20.03
CA THR A 21 -0.83 -14.09 19.08
C THR A 21 -0.71 -12.64 19.53
N ASN A 22 -0.80 -12.38 20.84
CA ASN A 22 -0.74 -11.02 21.39
C ASN A 22 0.67 -10.45 21.25
N LYS A 23 1.70 -11.21 21.63
CA LYS A 23 3.10 -10.81 21.46
C LYS A 23 3.47 -10.62 19.99
N PHE A 24 2.94 -11.46 19.11
CA PHE A 24 3.12 -11.28 17.66
C PHE A 24 2.49 -9.97 17.18
N LEU A 25 1.24 -9.69 17.54
CA LEU A 25 0.60 -8.42 17.20
C LEU A 25 1.33 -7.21 17.79
N GLU A 26 1.79 -7.30 19.04
CA GLU A 26 2.60 -6.26 19.68
C GLU A 26 3.92 -6.02 18.95
N SER A 27 4.56 -7.07 18.45
CA SER A 27 5.80 -6.93 17.65
C SER A 27 5.57 -6.17 16.33
N LEU A 28 4.36 -6.22 15.77
CA LEU A 28 4.00 -5.52 14.53
C LEU A 28 3.56 -4.06 14.77
N LYS A 29 3.10 -3.71 15.99
CA LYS A 29 2.56 -2.38 16.32
C LYS A 29 3.52 -1.23 15.96
N PRO A 30 4.82 -1.26 16.30
CA PRO A 30 5.73 -0.14 16.01
C PRO A 30 5.86 0.13 14.51
N GLN A 31 5.95 -0.94 13.72
CA GLN A 31 6.06 -0.81 12.27
C GLN A 31 4.75 -0.30 11.66
N ALA A 32 3.60 -0.85 12.08
CA ALA A 32 2.29 -0.39 11.64
C ALA A 32 2.07 1.09 11.98
N LEU A 33 2.44 1.51 13.19
CA LEU A 33 2.35 2.91 13.63
C LEU A 33 3.18 3.82 12.72
N LYS A 34 4.44 3.46 12.45
CA LYS A 34 5.32 4.24 11.57
C LYS A 34 4.73 4.35 10.15
N THR A 35 4.21 3.26 9.60
CA THR A 35 3.59 3.24 8.28
C THR A 35 2.36 4.15 8.22
N ILE A 36 1.45 4.04 9.20
CA ILE A 36 0.24 4.88 9.26
C ILE A 36 0.61 6.35 9.41
N GLN A 37 1.55 6.69 10.31
CA GLN A 37 2.01 8.06 10.48
C GLN A 37 2.62 8.63 9.20
N SER A 38 3.47 7.85 8.51
CA SER A 38 4.09 8.30 7.26
C SER A 38 3.04 8.56 6.19
N ARG A 39 2.04 7.67 6.05
CA ARG A 39 0.94 7.87 5.11
C ARG A 39 0.10 9.10 5.44
N LEU A 40 -0.26 9.30 6.70
CA LEU A 40 -1.01 10.49 7.14
C LEU A 40 -0.25 11.80 6.87
N VAL A 41 1.07 11.81 7.03
CA VAL A 41 1.92 12.97 6.70
C VAL A 41 1.89 13.23 5.20
N LEU A 42 2.06 12.21 4.36
CA LEU A 42 2.02 12.34 2.90
C LEU A 42 0.64 12.78 2.40
N GLU A 43 -0.44 12.24 2.96
CA GLU A 43 -1.81 12.69 2.66
C GLU A 43 -2.02 14.18 3.03
N ALA A 44 -1.43 14.63 4.15
CA ALA A 44 -1.50 16.03 4.56
C ALA A 44 -0.70 16.94 3.60
N VAL A 45 0.49 16.50 3.17
CA VAL A 45 1.29 17.21 2.14
C VAL A 45 0.50 17.29 0.83
N ALA A 46 -0.06 16.17 0.36
CA ALA A 46 -0.86 16.13 -0.86
C ALA A 46 -2.03 17.13 -0.81
N LYS A 47 -2.72 17.22 0.32
CA LYS A 47 -3.81 18.19 0.52
C LYS A 47 -3.31 19.64 0.53
N ALA A 48 -2.19 19.92 1.20
CA ALA A 48 -1.62 21.26 1.28
C ALA A 48 -1.17 21.77 -0.10
N GLU A 49 -0.52 20.91 -0.88
CA GLU A 49 0.00 21.20 -2.22
C GLU A 49 -1.03 20.98 -3.33
N LYS A 50 -2.25 20.53 -2.98
CA LYS A 50 -3.36 20.23 -3.89
C LYS A 50 -2.99 19.21 -4.97
N ILE A 51 -2.22 18.20 -4.58
CA ILE A 51 -1.86 17.08 -5.44
C ILE A 51 -3.11 16.22 -5.66
N THR A 52 -3.42 15.97 -6.93
CA THR A 52 -4.54 15.13 -7.36
C THR A 52 -4.08 14.11 -8.40
N ALA A 53 -4.79 12.98 -8.50
CA ALA A 53 -4.63 12.03 -9.59
C ALA A 53 -5.80 12.18 -10.57
N SER A 54 -5.48 12.30 -11.86
CA SER A 54 -6.47 12.39 -12.94
C SER A 54 -7.06 11.02 -13.24
N ASP A 55 -8.17 11.00 -13.98
CA ASP A 55 -8.78 9.76 -14.44
C ASP A 55 -7.87 9.01 -15.43
N GLU A 56 -7.06 9.73 -16.21
CA GLU A 56 -6.08 9.14 -17.13
C GLU A 56 -4.98 8.40 -16.37
N GLU A 57 -4.50 8.96 -15.26
CA GLU A 57 -3.50 8.32 -14.40
C GLU A 57 -4.08 7.10 -13.68
N LEU A 58 -5.34 7.19 -13.24
CA LEU A 58 -6.05 6.05 -12.69
C LEU A 58 -6.20 4.92 -13.72
N ASP A 59 -6.59 5.24 -14.95
CA ASP A 59 -6.72 4.25 -16.02
C ASP A 59 -5.38 3.58 -16.34
N LYS A 60 -4.29 4.35 -16.36
CA LYS A 60 -2.94 3.83 -16.55
C LYS A 60 -2.52 2.90 -15.41
N GLU A 61 -2.79 3.26 -14.16
CA GLU A 61 -2.50 2.40 -13.01
C GLU A 61 -3.28 1.08 -13.09
N ILE A 62 -4.55 1.13 -13.49
CA ILE A 62 -5.37 -0.07 -13.68
C ILE A 62 -4.80 -0.95 -14.82
N GLU A 63 -4.29 -0.35 -15.90
CA GLU A 63 -3.60 -1.09 -16.97
C GLU A 63 -2.31 -1.76 -16.46
N GLU A 64 -1.50 -1.05 -15.67
CA GLU A 64 -0.29 -1.60 -15.05
C GLU A 64 -0.61 -2.75 -14.06
N MET A 65 -1.70 -2.61 -13.30
CA MET A 65 -2.22 -3.69 -12.45
C MET A 65 -2.66 -4.90 -13.28
N ALA A 66 -3.41 -4.69 -14.38
CA ALA A 66 -3.86 -5.76 -15.26
C ALA A 66 -2.68 -6.55 -15.84
N SER A 67 -1.64 -5.83 -16.30
CA SER A 67 -0.38 -6.42 -16.75
C SER A 67 0.31 -7.24 -15.66
N THR A 68 0.43 -6.69 -14.45
CA THR A 68 1.06 -7.34 -13.29
C THR A 68 0.33 -8.61 -12.87
N TYR A 69 -1.00 -8.60 -12.88
CA TYR A 69 -1.83 -9.76 -12.56
C TYR A 69 -2.02 -10.72 -13.74
N GLN A 70 -1.49 -10.40 -14.93
CA GLN A 70 -1.72 -11.14 -16.18
C GLN A 70 -3.21 -11.34 -16.46
N MET A 71 -3.99 -10.28 -16.23
CA MET A 71 -5.43 -10.25 -16.43
C MET A 71 -5.78 -9.28 -17.57
N GLU A 72 -6.83 -9.60 -18.30
CA GLU A 72 -7.40 -8.66 -19.28
C GLU A 72 -7.92 -7.41 -18.57
N ILE A 73 -7.60 -6.23 -19.11
CA ILE A 73 -7.96 -4.94 -18.50
C ILE A 73 -9.47 -4.79 -18.32
N ASP A 74 -10.27 -5.24 -19.29
CA ASP A 74 -11.73 -5.16 -19.22
C ASP A 74 -12.28 -5.98 -18.05
N LYS A 75 -11.73 -7.19 -17.82
CA LYS A 75 -12.11 -8.04 -16.69
C LYS A 75 -11.69 -7.42 -15.36
N LEU A 76 -10.52 -6.77 -15.31
CA LEU A 76 -10.08 -6.09 -14.09
C LEU A 76 -10.98 -4.87 -13.80
N LYS A 77 -11.34 -4.08 -14.81
CA LYS A 77 -12.26 -2.94 -14.67
C LYS A 77 -13.67 -3.36 -14.21
N GLU A 78 -14.14 -4.55 -14.58
CA GLU A 78 -15.39 -5.11 -14.06
C GLU A 78 -15.30 -5.53 -12.58
N LEU A 79 -14.11 -5.95 -12.13
CA LEU A 79 -13.87 -6.39 -10.75
C LEU A 79 -13.61 -5.21 -9.79
N ILE A 80 -13.00 -4.14 -10.29
CA ILE A 80 -12.70 -2.93 -9.53
C ILE A 80 -13.94 -2.03 -9.51
N GLY A 81 -14.70 -2.10 -8.40
CA GLY A 81 -15.81 -1.19 -8.13
C GLY A 81 -15.35 0.24 -7.83
N ASP A 82 -16.29 1.18 -7.81
CA ASP A 82 -15.99 2.62 -7.66
C ASP A 82 -15.21 2.94 -6.38
N LYS A 83 -15.52 2.27 -5.27
CA LYS A 83 -14.79 2.42 -4.01
C LYS A 83 -13.31 1.98 -4.13
N GLU A 84 -13.05 0.93 -4.89
CA GLU A 84 -11.67 0.47 -5.10
C GLU A 84 -10.92 1.45 -6.01
N LYS A 85 -11.59 2.01 -7.04
CA LYS A 85 -11.04 3.09 -7.86
C LYS A 85 -10.69 4.32 -7.03
N GLU A 86 -11.52 4.68 -6.05
CA GLU A 86 -11.22 5.76 -5.11
C GLU A 86 -9.97 5.46 -4.29
N HIS A 87 -9.83 4.25 -3.75
CA HIS A 87 -8.64 3.85 -3.01
C HIS A 87 -7.36 3.85 -3.87
N ILE A 88 -7.44 3.35 -5.10
CA ILE A 88 -6.31 3.42 -6.05
C ILE A 88 -5.95 4.88 -6.32
N ARG A 89 -6.94 5.76 -6.49
CA ARG A 89 -6.70 7.20 -6.70
C ARG A 89 -6.04 7.84 -5.47
N GLU A 90 -6.47 7.48 -4.24
CA GLU A 90 -5.83 7.94 -3.01
C GLU A 90 -4.36 7.49 -2.94
N ASP A 91 -4.07 6.25 -3.31
CA ASP A 91 -2.71 5.72 -3.31
C ASP A 91 -1.82 6.40 -4.35
N LEU A 92 -2.34 6.68 -5.55
CA LEU A 92 -1.65 7.48 -6.57
C LEU A 92 -1.32 8.89 -6.05
N VAL A 93 -2.25 9.53 -5.34
CA VAL A 93 -2.01 10.86 -4.73
C VAL A 93 -0.91 10.79 -3.68
N VAL A 94 -0.89 9.74 -2.86
CA VAL A 94 0.18 9.53 -1.86
C VAL A 94 1.53 9.28 -2.54
N GLN A 95 1.59 8.48 -3.60
CA GLN A 95 2.82 8.26 -4.37
C GLN A 95 3.36 9.57 -4.95
N LYS A 96 2.51 10.37 -5.59
CA LYS A 96 2.92 11.70 -6.08
C LYS A 96 3.40 12.62 -4.97
N ALA A 97 2.83 12.55 -3.78
CA ALA A 97 3.31 13.31 -2.63
C ALA A 97 4.70 12.83 -2.17
N VAL A 98 5.01 11.53 -2.30
CA VAL A 98 6.37 11.02 -2.07
C VAL A 98 7.33 11.62 -3.08
N ASP A 99 6.99 11.59 -4.37
CA ASP A 99 7.84 12.14 -5.44
C ASP A 99 8.09 13.63 -5.22
N PHE A 100 7.03 14.39 -4.92
CA PHE A 100 7.13 15.81 -4.58
C PHE A 100 8.08 16.06 -3.41
N VAL A 101 7.96 15.30 -2.32
CA VAL A 101 8.84 15.45 -1.15
C VAL A 101 10.28 15.07 -1.50
N ALA A 102 10.49 14.03 -2.30
CA ALA A 102 11.82 13.59 -2.73
C ALA A 102 12.50 14.64 -3.62
N GLU A 103 11.79 15.22 -4.58
CA GLU A 103 12.29 16.28 -5.46
C GLU A 103 12.69 17.55 -4.71
N HIS A 104 12.02 17.85 -3.60
CA HIS A 104 12.31 19.02 -2.76
C HIS A 104 13.24 18.70 -1.57
N ALA A 105 13.69 17.46 -1.44
CA ALA A 105 14.62 17.07 -0.39
C ALA A 105 16.05 17.45 -0.77
N ASN A 106 16.79 18.02 0.17
CA ASN A 106 18.23 18.18 0.00
C ASN A 106 18.90 16.82 0.23
N GLU A 107 19.41 16.22 -0.84
CA GLU A 107 20.18 14.99 -0.75
C GLU A 107 21.47 15.26 0.06
N VAL A 108 21.65 14.48 1.11
CA VAL A 108 22.90 14.45 1.88
C VAL A 108 23.56 13.12 1.53
N ASP A 109 24.61 13.18 0.72
CA ASP A 109 25.45 12.01 0.42
C ASP A 109 25.95 11.38 1.72
N LYS A 110 25.88 10.04 1.80
CA LYS A 110 26.31 9.26 2.97
C LYS A 110 27.80 8.99 2.96
#